data_AF-A0A2C9LM56-F1
#
_entry.id   AF-A0A2C9LM56-F1
#
_cell.length_a   1.000
_cell.length_b   1.000
_cell.length_c   1.000
_cell.angle_alpha   90.00
_cell.angle_beta   90.00
_cell.angle_gamma   90.00
#
_symmetry.space_group_name_H-M   'P 1'
#
loop_
_entity.id
_entity.type
_entity.pdbx_description
1 polymer ?
#
loop_
_entity_poly.entity_id
_entity_poly.type
_entity_poly.pdbx_seq_one_letter_code
_entity_poly.pdbx_strand_id
1 'polypeptide(L)'
;MDLLQRLDVPSLSDSSDTDDFLQELAALNDAGLLRATMESLECGRLTPLIKEELRCRIQSRRLSEGKEELLVEFPSPTPSHPRPDEVQKRDRRREQNRRAAQKFRKKRKRGESI
;
A
#
# COMPACT_ATOMS: atom_id res chain seq x y z
N MET A 1 -12.34 -43.91 -14.24
CA MET A 1 -13.15 -43.01 -13.40
C MET A 1 -12.44 -41.67 -13.39
N ASP A 2 -12.55 -40.92 -14.50
CA ASP A 2 -11.98 -39.59 -14.61
C ASP A 2 -13.06 -38.57 -14.23
N LEU A 3 -13.00 -38.15 -12.97
CA LEU A 3 -13.90 -37.18 -12.36
C LEU A 3 -13.27 -35.77 -12.35
N LEU A 4 -12.51 -35.45 -13.40
CA LEU A 4 -12.11 -34.08 -13.74
C LEU A 4 -12.91 -33.63 -14.97
N GLN A 5 -14.23 -33.57 -14.82
CA GLN A 5 -15.08 -32.80 -15.71
C GLN A 5 -14.75 -31.31 -15.50
N ARG A 6 -13.99 -30.79 -16.47
CA ARG A 6 -14.15 -29.46 -17.07
C ARG A 6 -15.07 -28.53 -16.27
N LEU A 7 -14.47 -27.74 -15.39
CA LEU A 7 -15.02 -26.42 -15.14
C LEU A 7 -14.82 -25.66 -16.46
N ASP A 8 -15.90 -25.46 -17.21
CA ASP A 8 -15.95 -24.45 -18.27
C ASP A 8 -15.77 -23.10 -17.60
N VAL A 9 -14.50 -22.71 -17.40
CA VAL A 9 -14.15 -21.34 -17.05
C VAL A 9 -14.42 -20.53 -18.31
N PRO A 10 -15.38 -19.60 -18.32
CA PRO A 10 -15.65 -18.77 -19.47
C PRO A 10 -14.34 -18.11 -19.90
N SER A 11 -13.96 -18.30 -21.17
CA SER A 11 -12.82 -17.61 -21.73
C SER A 11 -13.06 -16.10 -21.62
N LEU A 12 -12.11 -15.37 -21.02
CA LEU A 12 -12.06 -13.90 -21.02
C LEU A 12 -11.95 -13.39 -22.46
N SER A 13 -13.06 -13.35 -23.19
CA SER A 13 -13.11 -12.89 -24.58
C SER A 13 -14.29 -11.98 -24.89
N ASP A 14 -14.88 -11.31 -23.89
CA ASP A 14 -15.69 -10.11 -24.12
C ASP A 14 -15.36 -9.07 -23.05
N SER A 15 -14.60 -8.05 -23.45
CA SER A 15 -14.28 -6.90 -22.60
C SER A 15 -15.50 -5.99 -22.36
N SER A 16 -16.59 -6.18 -23.10
CA SER A 16 -17.82 -5.39 -22.96
C SER A 16 -18.60 -5.70 -21.68
N ASP A 17 -18.57 -6.96 -21.22
CA ASP A 17 -19.37 -7.38 -20.06
C ASP A 17 -18.76 -6.93 -18.73
N THR A 18 -17.44 -6.79 -18.68
CA THR A 18 -16.74 -6.28 -17.49
C THR A 18 -16.95 -4.80 -17.28
N ASP A 19 -17.02 -4.03 -18.36
CA ASP A 19 -17.21 -2.58 -18.30
C ASP A 19 -18.64 -2.22 -17.85
N ASP A 20 -19.65 -2.98 -18.30
CA ASP A 20 -21.05 -2.79 -17.89
C ASP A 20 -21.25 -3.12 -16.40
N PHE A 21 -20.61 -4.18 -15.90
CA PHE A 21 -20.63 -4.53 -14.49
C PHE A 21 -19.98 -3.46 -13.60
N LEU A 22 -18.86 -2.87 -14.04
CA LEU A 22 -18.20 -1.79 -13.30
C LEU A 22 -19.04 -0.51 -13.30
N GLN A 23 -19.77 -0.23 -14.38
CA GLN A 23 -20.69 0.89 -14.48
C GLN A 23 -21.87 0.72 -13.50
N GLU A 24 -22.44 -0.49 -13.40
CA GLU A 24 -23.51 -0.80 -12.45
C GLU A 24 -23.01 -0.72 -11.00
N LEU A 25 -21.83 -1.25 -10.72
CA LEU A 25 -21.21 -1.15 -9.39
C LEU A 25 -20.93 0.31 -9.02
N ALA A 26 -20.53 1.15 -9.99
CA ALA A 26 -20.32 2.59 -9.77
C ALA A 26 -21.62 3.34 -9.48
N ALA A 27 -22.77 2.82 -9.93
CA ALA A 27 -24.08 3.36 -9.60
C ALA A 27 -24.52 3.03 -8.16
N LEU A 28 -23.98 1.96 -7.56
CA LEU A 28 -24.09 1.72 -6.13
C LEU A 28 -23.18 2.72 -5.42
N ASN A 29 -23.75 3.69 -4.71
CA ASN A 29 -23.05 4.79 -4.03
C ASN A 29 -22.24 4.33 -2.79
N ASP A 30 -21.53 3.20 -2.90
CA ASP A 30 -20.62 2.64 -1.89
C ASP A 30 -19.17 2.80 -2.38
N ALA A 31 -18.58 3.93 -1.99
CA ALA A 31 -17.19 4.24 -2.31
C ALA A 31 -16.19 3.23 -1.73
N GLY A 32 -16.54 2.52 -0.65
CA GLY A 32 -15.69 1.51 -0.02
C GLY A 32 -15.59 0.27 -0.90
N LEU A 33 -16.75 -0.23 -1.35
CA LEU A 33 -16.84 -1.39 -2.24
C LEU A 33 -16.19 -1.14 -3.60
N LEU A 34 -16.41 0.04 -4.19
CA LEU A 34 -15.79 0.42 -5.46
C LEU A 34 -14.27 0.40 -5.39
N ARG A 35 -13.71 1.05 -4.36
CA ARG A 35 -12.27 1.07 -4.14
C ARG A 35 -11.71 -0.34 -3.94
N ALA A 36 -12.35 -1.16 -3.11
CA ALA A 36 -11.91 -2.52 -2.85
C ALA A 36 -11.95 -3.40 -4.12
N THR A 37 -12.96 -3.19 -4.98
CA THR A 37 -13.08 -3.88 -6.27
C THR A 37 -11.95 -3.48 -7.22
N MET A 38 -11.71 -2.17 -7.38
CA MET A 38 -10.61 -1.67 -8.21
C MET A 38 -9.26 -2.20 -7.72
N GLU A 39 -8.97 -2.12 -6.42
CA GLU A 39 -7.72 -2.63 -5.85
C GLU A 39 -7.57 -4.14 -6.06
N SER A 40 -8.65 -4.91 -5.89
CA SER A 40 -8.67 -6.36 -6.11
C SER A 40 -8.36 -6.72 -7.57
N LEU A 41 -8.92 -5.98 -8.52
CA LEU A 41 -8.65 -6.15 -9.95
C LEU A 41 -7.21 -5.80 -10.30
N GLU A 42 -6.69 -4.68 -9.78
CA GLU A 42 -5.31 -4.24 -10.01
C GLU A 42 -4.27 -5.22 -9.43
N CYS A 43 -4.50 -5.72 -8.21
CA CYS A 43 -3.54 -6.59 -7.53
C CYS A 43 -3.74 -8.09 -7.79
N GLY A 44 -4.87 -8.47 -8.41
CA GLY A 44 -5.24 -9.87 -8.67
C GLY A 44 -5.46 -10.69 -7.40
N ARG A 45 -5.83 -10.06 -6.28
CA ARG A 45 -6.05 -10.72 -4.97
C ARG A 45 -7.38 -10.27 -4.38
N LEU A 46 -8.11 -11.22 -3.78
CA LEU A 46 -9.40 -10.95 -3.13
C LEU A 46 -9.30 -10.23 -1.78
N THR A 47 -8.09 -10.09 -1.23
CA THR A 47 -7.86 -9.49 0.10
C THR A 47 -8.52 -8.11 0.30
N PRO A 48 -8.53 -7.17 -0.67
CA PRO A 48 -9.20 -5.89 -0.52
C PRO A 48 -10.71 -6.02 -0.28
N LEU A 49 -11.38 -6.93 -1.02
CA LEU A 49 -12.81 -7.20 -0.86
C LEU A 49 -13.13 -7.84 0.50
N ILE A 50 -12.31 -8.80 0.93
CA ILE A 50 -12.47 -9.45 2.25
C ILE A 50 -12.33 -8.43 3.39
N LYS A 51 -11.40 -7.48 3.25
CA LYS A 51 -11.22 -6.39 4.23
C LYS A 51 -12.46 -5.51 4.31
N GLU A 52 -13.07 -5.16 3.17
CA GLU A 52 -14.26 -4.32 3.13
C GLU A 52 -15.48 -5.06 3.71
N GLU A 53 -15.67 -6.34 3.37
CA GLU A 53 -16.71 -7.18 3.99
C GLU A 53 -16.56 -7.24 5.52
N LEU A 54 -15.33 -7.49 5.99
CA LEU A 54 -15.05 -7.57 7.42
C LEU A 54 -15.31 -6.23 8.12
N ARG A 55 -14.92 -5.12 7.50
CA ARG A 55 -15.21 -3.76 7.99
C ARG A 55 -16.71 -3.55 8.17
N CYS A 56 -17.51 -3.85 7.14
CA CYS A 56 -18.97 -3.71 7.20
C CYS A 56 -19.57 -4.58 8.30
N ARG A 57 -19.15 -5.85 8.41
CA ARG A 57 -19.62 -6.75 9.48
C ARG A 57 -19.33 -6.22 10.88
N ILE A 58 -18.11 -5.73 11.11
CA ILE A 58 -17.74 -5.12 12.40
C ILE A 58 -18.61 -3.91 12.67
N GLN A 59 -18.81 -3.06 11.67
CA GLN A 59 -19.58 -1.83 11.79
C GLN A 59 -21.05 -2.09 12.09
N SER A 60 -21.69 -3.00 11.34
CA SER A 60 -23.08 -3.41 11.59
C SER A 60 -23.25 -3.99 12.99
N ARG A 61 -22.30 -4.82 13.45
CA ARG A 61 -22.33 -5.37 14.81
C ARG A 61 -22.23 -4.27 15.87
N ARG A 62 -21.31 -3.32 15.72
CA ARG A 62 -21.16 -2.20 16.67
C ARG A 62 -22.44 -1.38 16.78
N LEU A 63 -23.03 -1.02 15.64
CA LEU A 63 -24.28 -0.26 15.61
C LEU A 63 -25.43 -1.04 16.25
N SER A 64 -25.52 -2.35 16.02
CA SER A 64 -26.53 -3.21 16.66
C SER A 64 -26.36 -3.31 18.19
N GLU A 65 -25.13 -3.13 18.68
CA GLU A 65 -24.81 -3.08 20.11
C GLU A 65 -24.96 -1.64 20.68
N GLY A 66 -25.46 -0.68 19.89
CA GLY A 66 -25.64 0.72 20.30
C GLY A 66 -24.33 1.51 20.39
N LYS A 67 -23.23 1.00 19.83
CA LYS A 67 -21.94 1.67 19.79
C LYS A 67 -21.83 2.57 18.57
N GLU A 68 -21.06 3.63 18.70
CA GLU A 68 -20.75 4.53 17.60
C GLU A 68 -19.90 3.88 16.50
N GLU A 69 -19.91 4.54 15.33
CA GLU A 69 -19.08 4.18 14.19
C GLU A 69 -17.60 4.12 14.54
N LEU A 70 -16.92 3.11 13.99
CA LEU A 70 -15.49 2.95 14.21
C LEU A 70 -14.72 3.97 13.37
N LEU A 71 -14.30 5.05 14.01
CA LEU A 71 -13.36 6.03 13.45
C LEU A 71 -11.93 5.62 13.80
N VAL A 72 -11.13 5.29 12.79
CA VAL A 72 -9.69 5.02 12.95
C VAL A 72 -8.92 6.25 12.52
N GLU A 73 -8.32 6.93 13.49
CA GLU A 73 -7.39 8.03 13.22
C GLU A 73 -6.01 7.45 12.89
N PHE A 74 -5.47 7.84 11.74
CA PHE A 74 -4.07 7.57 11.38
C PHE A 74 -3.26 8.85 11.61
N PRO A 75 -2.76 9.09 12.83
CA PRO A 75 -2.00 10.29 13.10
C PRO A 75 -0.74 10.31 12.23
N SER A 76 -0.48 11.45 11.59
CA SER A 76 0.79 11.66 10.90
C SER A 76 1.95 11.45 11.87
N PRO A 77 3.05 10.80 11.44
CA PRO A 77 4.20 10.60 12.30
C PRO A 77 4.72 11.96 12.78
N THR A 78 4.77 12.15 14.10
CA THR A 78 5.29 13.37 14.68
C THR A 78 6.79 13.44 14.44
N PRO A 79 7.34 14.57 13.97
CA PRO A 79 8.78 14.70 13.77
C PRO A 79 9.47 14.64 15.14
N SER A 80 10.14 13.54 15.44
CA SER A 80 10.91 13.38 16.66
C SER A 80 12.14 14.29 16.63
N HIS A 81 12.37 15.08 17.68
CA HIS A 81 13.64 15.79 17.82
C HIS A 81 14.77 14.78 18.08
N PRO A 82 15.87 14.83 17.31
CA PRO A 82 16.98 13.90 17.49
C PRO A 82 17.61 14.14 18.86
N ARG A 83 17.97 13.05 19.54
CA ARG A 83 18.67 13.15 20.82
C ARG A 83 20.06 13.77 20.61
N PRO A 84 20.66 14.42 21.63
CA PRO A 84 21.98 15.03 21.50
C PRO A 84 23.07 14.06 21.03
N ASP A 85 22.99 12.78 21.40
CA ASP A 85 23.95 11.75 20.96
C ASP A 85 23.80 11.38 19.48
N GLU A 86 22.57 11.38 18.95
CA GLU A 86 22.28 11.13 17.54
C GLU A 86 22.80 12.25 16.65
N VAL A 87 22.64 13.51 17.11
CA VAL A 87 23.20 14.68 16.44
C VAL A 87 24.72 14.57 16.34
N GLN A 88 25.39 14.23 17.45
CA GLN A 88 26.85 14.05 17.46
C GLN A 88 27.31 12.93 16.52
N LYS A 89 26.64 11.78 16.51
CA LYS A 89 26.94 10.66 15.59
C LYS A 89 26.79 11.10 14.13
N ARG A 90 25.71 11.83 13.81
CA ARG A 90 25.45 12.37 12.47
C ARG A 90 26.54 13.34 12.04
N ASP A 91 26.95 14.24 12.91
CA ASP A 91 27.95 15.25 12.58
C ASP A 91 29.35 14.65 12.42
N ARG A 92 29.71 13.67 13.25
CA ARG A 92 30.92 12.85 13.06
C ARG A 92 30.93 12.16 11.70
N ARG A 93 29.82 11.52 11.31
CA ARG A 93 29.69 10.85 10.01
C ARG A 93 29.82 11.84 8.85
N ARG A 94 29.20 13.01 8.96
CA ARG A 94 29.29 14.09 7.95
C ARG A 94 30.73 14.57 7.78
N GLU A 95 31.45 14.78 8.87
CA GLU A 95 32.84 15.23 8.82
C GLU A 95 33.78 14.17 8.23
N GLN A 96 33.59 12.89 8.61
CA GLN A 96 34.34 11.78 8.01
C GLN A 96 34.07 11.67 6.50
N ASN A 97 32.81 11.74 6.08
CA ASN A 97 32.44 11.70 4.68
C ASN A 97 33.00 12.91 3.91
N ARG A 98 32.98 14.10 4.51
CA ARG A 98 33.59 15.32 3.95
C ARG A 98 35.08 15.12 3.69
N ARG A 99 35.84 14.62 4.68
CA ARG A 99 37.28 14.34 4.53
C ARG A 99 37.55 13.27 3.47
N ALA A 100 36.78 12.19 3.49
CA ALA A 100 36.89 11.11 2.51
C ALA A 100 36.62 11.64 1.08
N ALA A 101 35.56 12.41 0.89
CA ALA A 101 35.22 13.02 -0.40
C ALA A 101 36.32 13.98 -0.88
N GLN A 102 36.90 14.80 0.00
CA GLN A 102 38.03 15.66 -0.35
C GLN A 102 39.26 14.84 -0.77
N LYS A 103 39.59 13.77 -0.04
CA LYS A 103 40.70 12.88 -0.37
C LYS A 103 40.48 12.19 -1.71
N PHE A 104 39.27 11.69 -1.96
CA PHE A 104 38.87 11.08 -3.22
C PHE A 104 39.00 12.06 -4.40
N ARG A 105 38.48 13.28 -4.26
CA ARG A 105 38.59 14.33 -5.30
C ARG A 105 40.05 14.67 -5.60
N LYS A 106 40.90 14.79 -4.57
CA LYS A 106 42.34 15.02 -4.73
C LYS A 106 43.03 13.85 -5.43
N LYS A 107 42.74 12.60 -5.01
CA LYS A 107 43.26 11.37 -5.63
C LYS A 107 42.90 11.30 -7.12
N ARG A 108 41.63 11.53 -7.45
CA ARG A 108 41.13 11.61 -8.83
C ARG A 108 41.84 12.69 -9.65
N LYS A 109 42.07 13.87 -9.08
CA LYS A 109 42.77 14.99 -9.76
C LYS A 109 44.24 14.66 -10.06
N ARG A 110 44.90 13.85 -9.21
CA ARG A 110 46.30 13.41 -9.41
C ARG A 110 46.44 12.22 -10.36
N GLY A 111 45.34 11.68 -10.89
CA GLY A 111 45.38 10.51 -11.77
C GLY A 111 45.73 9.20 -11.06
N GLU A 112 45.73 9.19 -9.72
CA GLU A 112 45.90 7.97 -8.94
C GLU A 112 44.61 7.11 -9.09
N SER A 113 44.72 5.94 -9.72
CA SER A 113 43.60 5.00 -9.87
C SER A 113 42.94 4.69 -8.52
N ILE A 114 41.60 4.68 -8.50
CA ILE A 114 40.76 4.58 -7.29
C ILE A 114 41.08 3.31 -6.51
#